data_AF-A0A1L3GA76-F1
#
_entry.id   AF-A0A1L3GA76-F1
#
_cell.length_a   1.000
_cell.length_b   1.000
_cell.length_c   1.000
_cell.angle_alpha   90.00
_cell.angle_beta   90.00
_cell.angle_gamma   90.00
#
_symmetry.space_group_name_H-M   'P 1'
#
loop_
_entity.id
_entity.type
_entity.pdbx_description
1 polymer ?
#
loop_
_entity_poly.entity_id
_entity_poly.type
_entity_poly.pdbx_seq_one_letter_code
_entity_poly.pdbx_strand_id
1 'polypeptide(L)'
;YLFSLPIKEFEIIDFFLGASLNDEVLKIMPVQKQTRAGQRTRFKAFVAIGDNNGHIGLGVKCSKEVATAIRGAIILAKLSVLPVRRGYWG
;
A
#
# COMPACT_ATOMS: atom_id res chain seq x y z
N TYR A 1 14.11 -9.52 -6.67
CA TYR A 1 13.82 -8.79 -7.92
C TYR A 1 14.61 -9.28 -9.15
N LEU A 2 15.80 -9.88 -9.02
CA LEU A 2 16.62 -10.36 -10.18
C LEU A 2 15.84 -11.24 -11.19
N PHE A 3 15.03 -12.17 -10.69
CA PHE A 3 14.27 -13.11 -11.53
C PHE A 3 12.83 -12.68 -11.82
N SER A 4 12.46 -11.45 -11.46
CA SER A 4 11.09 -10.90 -11.65
C SER A 4 9.95 -11.80 -11.15
N LEU A 5 10.20 -12.56 -10.07
CA LEU A 5 9.19 -13.42 -9.46
C LEU A 5 8.08 -12.59 -8.80
N PRO A 6 6.80 -12.94 -8.99
CA PRO A 6 5.70 -12.22 -8.38
C PRO A 6 5.60 -12.54 -6.88
N ILE A 7 5.51 -11.50 -6.06
CA ILE A 7 5.29 -11.63 -4.61
C ILE A 7 3.78 -11.70 -4.36
N LYS A 8 3.31 -12.81 -3.79
CA LYS A 8 1.87 -13.04 -3.50
C LYS A 8 1.53 -13.01 -2.01
N GLU A 9 2.54 -13.11 -1.16
CA GLU A 9 2.40 -13.14 0.29
C GLU A 9 3.15 -11.95 0.90
N PHE A 10 2.47 -11.19 1.76
CA PHE A 10 3.07 -10.01 2.40
C PHE A 10 4.11 -10.39 3.47
N GLU A 11 3.99 -11.60 4.03
CA GLU A 11 4.89 -12.16 5.04
C GLU A 11 6.32 -12.29 4.54
N ILE A 12 6.50 -12.53 3.23
CA ILE A 12 7.83 -12.56 2.58
C ILE A 12 8.56 -11.23 2.80
N ILE A 13 7.84 -10.10 2.69
CA ILE A 13 8.43 -8.77 2.83
C ILE A 13 8.63 -8.42 4.30
N ASP A 14 7.74 -8.87 5.18
CA ASP A 14 7.92 -8.70 6.62
C ASP A 14 9.14 -9.47 7.13
N PHE A 15 9.41 -10.65 6.57
CA PHE A 15 10.60 -11.43 6.89
C PHE A 15 11.90 -10.71 6.51
N PHE A 16 11.95 -10.07 5.33
CA PHE A 16 13.18 -9.41 4.85
C PHE A 16 13.35 -7.97 5.35
N LEU A 17 12.27 -7.20 5.41
CA LEU A 17 12.29 -5.74 5.61
C LEU A 17 11.47 -5.28 6.82
N GLY A 18 10.85 -6.20 7.58
CA GLY A 18 9.81 -5.86 8.56
C GLY A 18 10.21 -4.88 9.66
N ALA A 19 11.49 -4.83 10.06
CA ALA A 19 11.97 -3.90 11.10
C ALA A 19 12.25 -2.49 10.57
N SER A 20 12.53 -2.33 9.28
CA SER A 20 12.86 -1.05 8.66
C SER A 20 11.69 -0.43 7.91
N LEU A 21 10.60 -1.18 7.74
CA LEU A 21 9.45 -0.78 6.97
C LEU A 21 8.59 0.23 7.75
N ASN A 22 8.50 1.46 7.25
CA ASN A 22 7.56 2.46 7.77
C ASN A 22 6.36 2.58 6.82
N ASP A 23 5.15 2.64 7.38
CA ASP A 23 3.92 2.93 6.65
C ASP A 23 3.44 4.36 6.89
N GLU A 24 3.05 5.04 5.81
CA GLU A 24 2.50 6.39 5.85
C GLU A 24 1.16 6.44 5.11
N VAL A 25 0.12 6.92 5.80
CA VAL A 25 -1.21 7.12 5.21
C VAL A 25 -1.23 8.47 4.50
N LEU A 26 -1.20 8.47 3.17
CA LEU A 26 -1.17 9.69 2.38
C LEU A 26 -2.51 10.44 2.43
N LYS A 27 -3.60 9.75 2.11
CA LYS A 27 -4.93 10.36 2.03
C LYS A 27 -6.02 9.30 2.19
N ILE A 28 -7.09 9.70 2.86
CA ILE A 28 -8.34 8.94 2.92
C ILE A 28 -9.37 9.74 2.12
N MET A 29 -9.98 9.12 1.11
CA MET A 29 -11.05 9.73 0.33
C MET A 29 -12.37 8.96 0.49
N PRO A 30 -13.49 9.63 0.81
CA PRO A 30 -14.80 9.01 0.73
C PRO A 30 -15.21 8.90 -0.74
N VAL A 31 -15.57 7.69 -1.17
CA VAL A 31 -16.13 7.41 -2.50
C VAL A 31 -17.58 6.98 -2.33
N GLN A 32 -18.47 7.58 -3.11
CA GLN A 32 -19.92 7.35 -2.99
C GLN A 32 -20.47 6.76 -4.28
N LYS A 33 -21.32 5.74 -4.17
CA LYS A 33 -22.06 5.16 -5.30
C LYS A 33 -23.56 5.33 -5.06
N GLN A 34 -24.25 5.97 -5.99
CA GLN A 34 -25.69 6.11 -5.91
C GLN A 34 -26.39 4.77 -6.14
N THR A 35 -27.35 4.45 -5.28
CA THR A 35 -28.21 3.27 -5.39
C THR A 35 -29.68 3.68 -5.30
N ARG A 36 -30.60 2.75 -5.58
CA ARG A 36 -32.05 3.01 -5.50
C ARG A 36 -32.50 3.40 -4.07
N ALA A 37 -31.79 2.94 -3.05
CA ALA A 37 -32.07 3.23 -1.65
C ALA A 37 -31.18 4.37 -1.07
N GLY A 38 -30.57 5.20 -1.93
CA GLY A 38 -29.69 6.31 -1.53
C GLY A 38 -28.21 6.09 -1.83
N GLN A 39 -27.35 6.95 -1.28
CA GLN A 39 -25.91 6.91 -1.50
C GLN A 39 -25.26 5.83 -0.63
N ARG A 40 -24.48 4.94 -1.24
CA ARG A 40 -23.62 3.99 -0.54
C ARG A 40 -22.20 4.53 -0.50
N THR A 41 -21.74 4.91 0.68
CA THR A 41 -20.39 5.43 0.92
C THR A 41 -19.40 4.31 1.23
N ARG A 42 -18.16 4.46 0.78
CA ARG A 42 -16.99 3.66 1.16
C ARG A 42 -15.79 4.58 1.32
N PHE A 43 -14.76 4.11 2.01
CA PHE A 43 -13.50 4.84 2.16
C PHE A 43 -12.41 4.16 1.35
N LYS A 44 -11.73 4.96 0.52
CA LYS A 44 -10.53 4.56 -0.22
C LYS A 44 -9.33 5.14 0.51
N ALA A 45 -8.44 4.26 0.96
CA ALA A 45 -7.20 4.62 1.64
C ALA A 45 -6.02 4.45 0.67
N PHE A 46 -5.12 5.43 0.68
CA PHE A 46 -3.82 5.39 0.01
C PHE A 46 -2.74 5.29 1.07
N VAL A 47 -1.92 4.26 0.99
CA VAL A 47 -0.82 4.01 1.91
C VAL A 47 0.46 3.85 1.10
N ALA A 48 1.48 4.60 1.48
CA ALA A 48 2.84 4.40 1.00
C ALA A 48 3.63 3.64 2.06
N ILE A 49 4.53 2.79 1.62
CA ILE A 49 5.43 2.02 2.48
C ILE A 49 6.86 2.20 1.96
N GLY A 50 7.82 2.32 2.87
CA GLY A 50 9.24 2.38 2.48
C GLY A 50 10.20 2.10 3.63
N ASP A 51 11.40 1.68 3.28
CA ASP A 51 12.51 1.40 4.21
C ASP A 51 13.58 2.50 4.23
N ASN A 52 13.30 3.64 3.57
CA ASN A 52 14.23 4.74 3.29
C ASN A 52 15.57 4.31 2.64
N ASN A 53 15.69 3.05 2.22
CA ASN A 53 16.91 2.46 1.69
C ASN A 53 16.72 1.93 0.26
N GLY A 54 15.83 2.58 -0.49
CA GLY A 54 15.60 2.26 -1.90
C GLY A 54 14.58 1.15 -2.11
N HIS A 55 13.65 0.91 -1.18
CA HIS A 55 12.42 0.15 -1.44
C HIS A 55 11.21 1.04 -1.17
N ILE A 56 10.27 1.06 -2.12
CA ILE A 56 9.00 1.80 -2.00
C ILE A 56 7.86 0.89 -2.47
N GLY A 57 6.75 0.89 -1.72
CA GLY A 57 5.50 0.22 -2.08
C GLY A 57 4.32 1.19 -1.98
N LEU A 58 3.31 1.00 -2.83
CA LEU A 58 2.08 1.78 -2.81
C LEU A 58 0.86 0.86 -2.78
N GLY A 59 -0.01 1.09 -1.81
CA GLY A 59 -1.21 0.31 -1.59
C GLY A 59 -2.46 1.17 -1.67
N VAL A 60 -3.47 0.66 -2.36
CA VAL A 60 -4.77 1.32 -2.49
C VAL A 60 -5.87 0.31 -2.23
N LYS A 61 -6.67 0.55 -1.20
CA LYS A 61 -7.79 -0.33 -0.84
C LYS A 61 -9.03 0.47 -0.51
N CYS A 62 -10.19 -0.07 -0.90
CA CYS A 62 -11.50 0.50 -0.60
C CYS A 62 -12.29 -0.45 0.32
N SER A 63 -12.72 0.04 1.47
CA SER A 63 -13.55 -0.72 2.42
C SER A 63 -14.73 0.13 2.94
N LYS A 64 -15.68 -0.51 3.63
CA LYS A 64 -16.79 0.21 4.29
C LYS A 64 -16.30 1.02 5.50
N GLU A 65 -15.30 0.51 6.20
CA GLU A 65 -14.70 1.13 7.37
C GLU A 65 -13.29 1.62 7.07
N VAL A 66 -12.87 2.69 7.74
CA VAL A 66 -11.55 3.30 7.53
C VAL A 66 -10.43 2.38 8.01
N ALA A 67 -10.55 1.80 9.21
CA ALA A 67 -9.52 0.94 9.78
C ALA A 67 -9.25 -0.32 8.93
N THR A 68 -10.30 -0.91 8.34
CA THR A 68 -10.15 -2.06 7.45
C THR A 68 -9.60 -1.67 6.08
N ALA A 69 -9.88 -0.46 5.60
CA ALA A 69 -9.28 0.08 4.38
C ALA A 69 -7.77 0.27 4.56
N ILE A 70 -7.34 0.88 5.68
CA ILE A 70 -5.92 1.14 5.98
C ILE A 70 -5.15 -0.18 6.11
N ARG A 71 -5.60 -1.11 6.95
CA ARG A 71 -4.93 -2.42 7.10
C ARG A 71 -4.83 -3.17 5.78
N GLY A 72 -5.90 -3.15 4.99
CA GLY A 72 -5.91 -3.77 3.66
C GLY A 72 -4.96 -3.07 2.68
N ALA A 73 -4.84 -1.74 2.75
CA ALA A 73 -3.93 -0.97 1.90
C ALA A 73 -2.47 -1.23 2.28
N ILE A 74 -2.14 -1.36 3.57
CA ILE A 74 -0.81 -1.75 4.04
C ILE A 74 -0.40 -3.11 3.46
N ILE A 75 -1.27 -4.12 3.55
CA ILE A 75 -0.99 -5.45 2.98
C ILE A 75 -0.75 -5.36 1.47
N LEU A 76 -1.58 -4.58 0.75
CA LEU A 76 -1.42 -4.40 -0.69
C LEU A 76 -0.12 -3.65 -1.04
N ALA A 77 0.25 -2.65 -0.25
CA ALA A 77 1.48 -1.89 -0.41
C ALA A 77 2.72 -2.75 -0.21
N LYS A 78 2.68 -3.71 0.73
CA LYS A 78 3.73 -4.72 0.88
C LYS A 78 3.85 -5.53 -0.40
N LEU A 79 2.77 -6.13 -0.90
CA LEU A 79 2.80 -6.93 -2.13
C LEU A 79 3.36 -6.19 -3.37
N SER A 80 3.23 -4.86 -3.42
CA SER A 80 3.65 -4.00 -4.53
C SER A 80 4.98 -3.27 -4.29
N VAL A 81 5.80 -3.71 -3.32
CA VAL A 81 7.13 -3.11 -3.11
C VAL A 81 7.99 -3.26 -4.37
N LEU A 82 8.76 -2.21 -4.67
CA LEU A 82 9.68 -2.13 -5.79
C LEU A 82 11.00 -1.50 -5.33
N PRO A 83 12.16 -1.96 -5.84
CA PRO A 83 13.44 -1.34 -5.57
C PRO A 83 13.62 -0.07 -6.42
N VAL A 84 14.17 0.97 -5.82
CA VAL A 84 14.46 2.28 -6.42
C VAL A 84 15.97 2.39 -6.63
N ARG A 85 16.37 2.53 -7.90
CA ARG A 85 17.77 2.77 -8.25
C ARG A 85 18.12 4.24 -7.99
N ARG A 86 19.13 4.47 -7.14
CA ARG A 86 19.72 5.79 -6.90
C ARG A 86 20.88 6.05 -7.87
N GLY A 87 21.19 7.32 -8.11
CA GLY A 87 22.28 7.75 -8.98
C GLY A 87 23.00 8.98 -8.41
N TYR A 88 24.13 9.34 -9.01
CA TYR A 88 24.88 10.54 -8.65
C TYR A 88 24.42 11.72 -9.50
N TRP A 89 24.42 12.90 -8.92
CA TRP A 89 24.30 14.15 -9.67
C TRP A 89 25.71 14.63 -10.02
N GLY A 90 25.95 14.86 -11.30
CA GLY A 90 27.22 15.28 -11.88
C GLY A 90 26.99 16.04 -13.18
#